data_AF-A0AAP9ZI03-F1
#
_entry.id   AF-A0AAP9ZI03-F1
#
_cell.length_a   1.000
_cell.length_b   1.000
_cell.length_c   1.000
_cell.angle_alpha   90.00
_cell.angle_beta   90.00
_cell.angle_gamma   90.00
#
_symmetry.space_group_name_H-M   'P 1'
#
loop_
_entity.id
_entity.type
_entity.pdbx_description
1 polymer ?
#
loop_
_entity_poly.entity_id
_entity_poly.type
_entity_poly.pdbx_seq_one_letter_code
_entity_poly.pdbx_strand_id
1 'polypeptide(L)' 'MEHFGRLDVLVNNSGITRDAAFLKMTDGQWQQALDVNLISMFICTQEAARYMVEQQSGCVVCISSCSGNEGNFGQAN' A
#
# COMPACT_ATOMS: atom_id res chain seq x y z
N MET A 1 12.71 -15.92 10.33
CA MET A 1 13.81 -14.97 10.65
C MET A 1 15.20 -15.65 10.71
N GLU A 2 15.37 -16.90 10.27
CA GLU A 2 16.61 -17.68 10.51
C GLU A 2 17.89 -17.13 9.86
N HIS A 3 17.80 -16.22 8.88
CA HIS A 3 18.99 -15.67 8.22
C HIS A 3 19.27 -14.20 8.57
N PHE A 4 18.23 -13.37 8.73
CA PHE A 4 18.39 -11.92 8.93
C PHE A 4 18.04 -11.45 10.34
N GLY A 5 17.27 -12.22 11.12
CA GLY A 5 17.00 -11.97 12.55
C GLY A 5 16.30 -10.65 12.93
N ARG A 6 16.08 -9.74 11.97
CA ARG A 6 15.66 -8.37 12.21
C ARG A 6 14.88 -7.81 11.01
N LEU A 7 13.94 -6.89 11.29
CA LEU A 7 13.26 -6.10 10.28
C LEU A 7 13.34 -4.61 10.65
N ASP A 8 14.21 -3.87 9.97
CA ASP A 8 14.44 -2.46 10.28
C ASP A 8 13.51 -1.52 9.52
N VAL A 9 13.26 -1.80 8.25
CA VAL A 9 12.49 -0.92 7.38
C VAL A 9 11.55 -1.73 6.50
N LEU A 10 10.27 -1.32 6.48
CA LEU A 10 9.30 -1.72 5.47
C LEU A 10 9.02 -0.50 4.57
N VAL A 11 9.14 -0.68 3.26
CA VAL A 11 8.74 0.34 2.28
C VAL A 11 7.57 -0.19 1.44
N ASN A 12 6.37 0.35 1.68
CA ASN A 12 5.18 0.07 0.89
C ASN A 12 5.18 0.91 -0.39
N ASN A 13 5.95 0.46 -1.38
CA ASN A 13 6.09 1.10 -2.69
C ASN A 13 5.26 0.43 -3.80
N SER A 14 4.81 -0.81 -3.60
CA SER A 14 3.99 -1.52 -4.58
C SER A 14 2.72 -0.73 -4.86
N GLY A 15 2.48 -0.41 -6.13
CA GLY A 15 1.31 0.34 -6.58
C GLY A 15 1.01 0.10 -8.05
N ILE A 16 -0.27 0.16 -8.40
CA ILE A 16 -0.78 0.10 -9.78
C ILE A 16 -1.81 1.19 -10.02
N THR A 17 -2.06 1.48 -11.30
CA THR A 17 -3.20 2.29 -11.73
C THR A 17 -4.12 1.48 -12.63
N ARG A 18 -5.42 1.76 -12.55
CA ARG A 18 -6.45 1.25 -13.45
C ARG A 18 -7.34 2.42 -13.85
N ASP A 19 -6.80 3.30 -14.68
CA ASP A 19 -7.46 4.55 -15.01
C ASP A 19 -8.76 4.29 -15.81
N ALA A 20 -9.85 4.88 -15.34
CA ALA A 20 -11.15 4.87 -16.02
C ALA A 20 -11.98 6.07 -15.54
N ALA A 21 -12.72 6.70 -16.45
CA ALA A 21 -13.77 7.64 -16.02
C ALA A 21 -14.69 6.94 -15.03
N PHE A 22 -15.12 7.63 -13.97
CA PHE A 22 -15.82 7.01 -12.83
C PHE A 22 -16.99 6.10 -13.26
N LEU A 23 -17.82 6.55 -14.19
CA LEU A 23 -18.98 5.78 -14.71
C LEU A 23 -18.61 4.58 -15.60
N LYS A 24 -17.34 4.42 -15.98
CA LYS A 24 -16.81 3.33 -16.80
C LYS A 24 -15.87 2.41 -16.02
N MET A 25 -15.58 2.74 -14.77
CA MET A 25 -14.78 1.91 -13.87
C MET A 25 -15.52 0.60 -13.61
N THR A 26 -14.86 -0.52 -13.86
CA THR A 26 -15.42 -1.83 -13.50
C THR A 26 -15.05 -2.17 -12.05
N ASP A 27 -15.90 -2.96 -11.38
CA ASP A 27 -15.63 -3.43 -10.02
C ASP A 27 -14.28 -4.18 -9.92
N GLY A 28 -13.90 -4.92 -10.96
CA GLY A 28 -12.61 -5.62 -11.02
C GLY A 28 -11.40 -4.69 -11.11
N GLN A 29 -11.52 -3.54 -11.79
CA GLN A 29 -10.47 -2.51 -11.84
C GLN A 29 -10.34 -1.78 -10.50
N TRP A 30 -11.48 -1.45 -9.90
CA TRP A 30 -11.56 -0.88 -8.55
C TRP A 30 -10.90 -1.80 -7.53
N GLN A 31 -11.31 -3.07 -7.49
CA GLN A 31 -10.80 -4.04 -6.54
C GLN A 31 -9.30 -4.26 -6.69
N GLN A 32 -8.79 -4.42 -7.92
CA GLN A 32 -7.35 -4.56 -8.15
C GLN A 32 -6.54 -3.38 -7.62
N ALA A 33 -7.01 -2.15 -7.86
CA ALA A 33 -6.34 -0.94 -7.40
C ALA A 33 -6.29 -0.90 -5.86
N LEU A 34 -7.42 -1.15 -5.18
CA LEU A 34 -7.46 -1.20 -3.72
C LEU A 34 -6.61 -2.34 -3.14
N ASP A 35 -6.67 -3.53 -3.74
CA ASP A 35 -5.94 -4.70 -3.28
C ASP A 35 -4.43 -4.42 -3.23
N VAL A 36 -3.89 -3.82 -4.29
CA VAL A 36 -2.45 -3.52 -4.37
C VAL A 36 -2.11 -2.25 -3.60
N ASN A 37 -2.84 -1.14 -3.80
CA ASN A 37 -2.41 0.17 -3.32
C ASN A 37 -2.72 0.40 -1.82
N LEU A 38 -3.70 -0.32 -1.27
CA LEU A 38 -4.18 -0.07 0.10
C LEU A 38 -4.18 -1.34 0.96
N ILE A 39 -4.83 -2.42 0.50
CA ILE A 39 -4.98 -3.64 1.30
C ILE A 39 -3.63 -4.32 1.51
N SER A 40 -2.81 -4.45 0.45
CA SER A 40 -1.48 -5.05 0.57
C SER A 40 -0.60 -4.30 1.57
N MET A 41 -0.60 -2.96 1.51
CA MET A 41 0.12 -2.08 2.44
C MET A 41 -0.34 -2.33 3.87
N PHE A 42 -1.66 -2.39 4.12
CA PHE A 42 -2.20 -2.63 5.45
C PHE A 42 -1.74 -3.97 6.02
N ILE A 43 -1.86 -5.05 5.23
CA ILE A 43 -1.49 -6.40 5.66
C ILE A 43 0.02 -6.48 5.94
N CYS A 44 0.86 -6.02 5.02
CA CYS A 44 2.32 -6.03 5.19
C CYS A 44 2.75 -5.20 6.39
N THR A 45 2.13 -4.03 6.59
CA THR A 45 2.42 -3.14 7.72
C THR A 45 2.01 -3.77 9.04
N GLN A 46 0.84 -4.42 9.11
CA GLN A 46 0.40 -5.08 10.33
C GLN A 46 1.40 -6.17 10.74
N GLU A 47 1.83 -7.00 9.80
CA GLU A 47 2.78 -8.07 10.09
C GLU A 47 4.17 -7.53 10.44
N ALA A 48 4.68 -6.55 9.70
CA ALA A 48 5.94 -5.88 10.02
C ALA A 48 5.91 -5.20 11.41
N ALA A 49 4.81 -4.54 11.75
CA ALA A 49 4.65 -3.82 13.00
C ALA A 49 4.68 -4.77 14.21
N ARG A 50 4.13 -5.99 14.10
CA ARG A 50 4.24 -7.00 15.17
C ARG A 50 5.70 -7.26 15.52
N TYR A 51 6.56 -7.49 14.52
CA TYR A 51 7.99 -7.68 14.72
C TYR A 51 8.68 -6.42 15.26
N MET A 52 8.38 -5.24 14.70
CA MET A 52 9.01 -3.98 15.12
C MET A 52 8.68 -3.60 16.57
N VAL A 53 7.47 -3.93 17.05
CA VAL A 53 7.07 -3.74 18.46
C VAL A 53 7.89 -4.62 19.39
N GLU A 54 8.03 -5.91 19.07
CA GLU A 54 8.88 -6.84 19.83
C GLU A 54 10.35 -6.39 19.83
N GLN A 55 10.83 -5.87 18.69
CA GLN A 55 12.17 -5.32 18.50
C GLN A 55 12.37 -3.93 19.15
N GLN A 56 11.29 -3.27 19.60
CA GLN A 56 11.25 -1.88 20.06
C GLN A 56 11.89 -0.87 19.09
N SER A 57 11.93 -1.20 17.79
CA SER A 57 12.49 -0.34 16.74
C SER A 57 11.99 -0.76 15.36
N GLY A 58 11.94 0.21 14.45
CA GLY A 58 11.61 -0.01 13.05
C GLY A 58 11.05 1.26 12.40
N CYS A 59 10.94 1.23 11.08
CA CYS A 59 10.38 2.31 10.28
C CYS A 59 9.49 1.76 9.17
N VAL A 60 8.30 2.34 9.01
CA VAL A 60 7.41 2.05 7.90
C VAL A 60 7.30 3.29 7.03
N VAL A 61 7.61 3.15 5.75
CA VAL A 61 7.49 4.20 4.74
C VAL A 61 6.40 3.82 3.76
N CYS A 62 5.39 4.66 3.59
CA CYS A 62 4.32 4.47 2.62
C CYS A 62 4.43 5.50 1.51
N ILE A 63 4.28 5.06 0.27
CA ILE A 63 4.27 5.95 -0.89
C ILE A 63 2.83 6.36 -1.18
N SER A 64 2.58 7.66 -1.15
CA SER A 64 1.32 8.28 -1.59
C SER A 64 1.55 9.02 -2.92
N SER A 65 0.54 9.75 -3.40
CA SER A 65 0.57 10.48 -4.67
C SER A 65 -0.14 11.82 -4.55
N CYS A 66 0.25 12.80 -5.39
CA CYS A 66 -0.50 14.04 -5.58
C CYS A 66 -1.95 13.77 -5.97
N SER A 67 -2.22 12.74 -6.78
CA SER A 67 -3.58 12.33 -7.14
C SER A 67 -4.42 11.89 -5.94
N GLY A 68 -3.81 11.37 -4.88
CA GLY A 68 -4.51 11.03 -3.64
C GLY A 68 -4.83 12.25 -2.76
N ASN A 69 -4.09 13.35 -2.93
CA ASN A 69 -4.29 14.59 -2.19
C ASN A 69 -5.25 15.56 -2.91
N GLU A 70 -5.06 15.72 -4.22
CA GLU A 70 -5.74 16.71 -5.05
C GLU A 70 -6.90 16.10 -5.87
N GLY A 71 -6.92 14.78 -6.00
CA GLY A 71 -7.78 14.07 -6.95
C GLY A 71 -7.20 14.11 -8.37
N ASN A 72 -7.60 13.15 -9.20
CA ASN A 72 -7.28 13.18 -10.63
C ASN A 72 -8.41 12.54 -11.45
N PHE A 73 -8.74 13.13 -12.60
CA PHE A 73 -9.78 12.59 -13.47
C PHE A 73 -9.35 11.22 -13.99
N GLY A 74 -10.21 10.22 -13.81
CA GLY A 74 -9.92 8.86 -14.21
C GLY A 74 -9.25 7.99 -13.14
N GLN A 75 -8.87 8.56 -11.99
CA GLN A 75 -8.15 7.84 -10.91
C GLN A 75 -8.94 7.90 -9.60
N ALA A 76 -10.22 7.54 -9.66
CA ALA A 76 -11.06 7.50 -8.46
C ALA A 76 -10.79 6.29 -7.56
N ASN A 77 -10.14 5.26 -8.10
CA ASN A 77 -9.81 3.97 -7.50
C ASN A 77 -8.49 3.98 -6.73
#